data_AF-A0A347TME9-F1
#
_entry.id   AF-A0A347TME9-F1
#
_cell.length_a   1.000
_cell.length_b   1.000
_cell.length_c   1.000
_cell.angle_alpha   90.00
_cell.angle_beta   90.00
_cell.angle_gamma   90.00
#
_symmetry.space_group_name_H-M   'P 1'
#
loop_
_entity.id
_entity.type
_entity.pdbx_description
1 polymer ?
#
loop_
_entity_poly.entity_id
_entity_poly.type
_entity_poly.pdbx_seq_one_letter_code
_entity_poly.pdbx_strand_id
1 'polypeptide(L)'
;MRIVFPTVENLSYMSEVATNFTNAKYFTVLNLSGQTISSVEMLENRNEDIVKLFKNNSFNALVTSDTNDLPIEDLKKVGVSIFKETNRKKVLALYSDFVQDKLKKI
;
A
#
# COMPACT_ATOMS: atom_id res chain seq x y z
N MET A 1 10.11 -8.38 0.80
CA MET A 1 8.65 -8.11 0.70
C MET A 1 8.45 -6.65 0.33
N ARG A 2 7.47 -6.32 -0.50
CA ARG A 2 7.15 -4.94 -0.92
C ARG A 2 5.72 -4.59 -0.52
N ILE A 3 5.57 -3.57 0.33
CA ILE A 3 4.27 -3.10 0.83
C ILE A 3 3.96 -1.75 0.22
N VAL A 4 2.75 -1.60 -0.31
CA VAL A 4 2.29 -0.39 -1.00
C VAL A 4 1.30 0.38 -0.13
N PHE A 5 1.50 1.68 -0.05
CA PHE A 5 0.62 2.65 0.60
C PHE A 5 0.22 3.72 -0.42
N PRO A 6 -1.06 3.80 -0.83
CA PRO A 6 -1.57 4.91 -1.62
C PRO A 6 -1.53 6.19 -0.78
N THR A 7 -0.93 7.25 -1.28
CA THR A 7 -0.63 8.47 -0.53
C THR A 7 -0.97 9.72 -1.33
N VAL A 8 -1.36 10.80 -0.63
CA VAL A 8 -1.73 12.08 -1.25
C VAL A 8 -0.53 12.99 -1.51
N GLU A 9 0.59 12.71 -0.86
CA GLU A 9 1.77 13.57 -0.82
C GLU A 9 3.07 12.76 -0.89
N ASN A 10 4.15 13.46 -1.22
CA ASN A 10 5.48 12.90 -1.44
C ASN A 10 6.41 13.20 -0.25
N LEU A 11 6.12 12.60 0.91
CA LEU A 11 6.90 12.72 2.15
C LEU A 11 7.43 11.36 2.64
N SER A 12 7.56 10.37 1.74
CA SER A 12 8.03 9.01 2.05
C SER A 12 7.25 8.39 3.23
N TYR A 13 7.93 7.94 4.29
CA TYR A 13 7.29 7.31 5.46
C TYR A 13 6.44 8.29 6.31
N MET A 14 6.57 9.60 6.07
CA MET A 14 5.75 10.62 6.74
C MET A 14 4.45 10.93 6.00
N SER A 15 4.29 10.43 4.76
CA SER A 15 3.08 10.65 3.96
C SER A 15 1.84 10.10 4.66
N GLU A 16 0.74 10.83 4.52
CA GLU A 16 -0.60 10.35 4.88
C GLU A 16 -1.18 9.44 3.78
N VAL A 17 -1.82 8.35 4.20
CA VAL A 17 -2.53 7.44 3.29
C VAL A 17 -3.78 8.10 2.74
N ALA A 18 -3.98 7.96 1.42
CA ALA A 18 -5.13 8.51 0.73
C ALA A 18 -6.43 7.82 1.16
N THR A 19 -7.52 8.58 1.26
CA THR A 19 -8.82 8.09 1.71
C THR A 19 -9.42 7.02 0.80
N ASN A 20 -9.11 7.09 -0.48
CA ASN A 20 -9.43 6.08 -1.48
C ASN A 20 -8.32 6.05 -2.51
N PHE A 21 -8.31 5.02 -3.34
CA PHE A 21 -7.27 4.81 -4.34
C PHE A 21 -7.24 5.93 -5.39
N THR A 22 -8.41 6.42 -5.80
CA THR A 22 -8.58 7.49 -6.79
C THR A 22 -7.95 8.82 -6.34
N ASN A 23 -7.97 9.12 -5.04
CA ASN A 23 -7.35 10.33 -4.48
C ASN A 23 -5.85 10.19 -4.23
N ALA A 24 -5.28 8.99 -4.38
CA ALA A 24 -3.84 8.79 -4.21
C ALA A 24 -3.09 9.37 -5.40
N LYS A 25 -2.17 10.29 -5.14
CA LYS A 25 -1.26 10.85 -6.17
C LYS A 25 0.02 10.04 -6.31
N TYR A 26 0.40 9.34 -5.25
CA TYR A 26 1.63 8.56 -5.18
C TYR A 26 1.38 7.22 -4.50
N PHE A 27 2.19 6.22 -4.85
CA PHE A 27 2.39 5.00 -4.09
C PHE A 27 3.71 5.09 -3.34
N THR A 28 3.63 5.14 -2.02
CA THR A 28 4.79 4.93 -1.17
C THR A 28 4.98 3.42 -1.02
N VAL A 29 6.14 2.91 -1.43
CA VAL A 29 6.45 1.48 -1.42
C VAL A 29 7.58 1.24 -0.42
N LEU A 30 7.30 0.43 0.60
CA LEU A 30 8.30 -0.02 1.56
C LEU A 30 8.87 -1.36 1.10
N ASN A 31 10.17 -1.40 0.82
CA ASN A 31 10.89 -2.66 0.61
C ASN A 31 11.42 -3.16 1.94
N LEU A 32 11.17 -4.44 2.20
CA LEU A 32 11.50 -5.09 3.46
C LEU A 32 12.45 -6.26 3.23
N SER A 33 13.46 -6.35 4.10
CA SER A 33 14.25 -7.55 4.34
C SER A 33 13.89 -8.07 5.74
N GLY A 34 13.09 -9.14 5.79
CA GLY A 34 12.43 -9.57 7.03
C GLY A 34 11.45 -8.53 7.54
N GLN A 35 11.64 -8.08 8.79
CA GLN A 35 10.85 -7.01 9.43
C GLN A 35 11.56 -5.65 9.39
N THR A 36 12.65 -5.51 8.63
CA THR A 36 13.40 -4.25 8.53
C THR A 36 13.10 -3.59 7.19
N ILE A 37 12.79 -2.29 7.23
CA ILE A 37 12.68 -1.46 6.01
C ILE A 37 14.08 -1.31 5.43
N SER A 38 14.31 -1.90 4.25
CA SER A 38 15.59 -1.80 3.54
C SER A 38 15.65 -0.55 2.65
N SER A 39 14.52 -0.13 2.09
CA SER A 39 14.42 1.11 1.31
C SER A 39 12.96 1.55 1.15
N VAL A 40 12.79 2.83 0.80
CA VAL A 40 11.49 3.43 0.46
C VAL A 40 11.55 3.88 -0.99
N GLU A 41 10.63 3.39 -1.80
CA GLU A 41 10.41 3.84 -3.18
C GLU A 41 9.13 4.66 -3.25
N MET A 42 9.07 5.54 -4.23
CA MET A 42 7.91 6.39 -4.46
C MET A 42 7.60 6.32 -5.94
N LEU A 43 6.36 5.97 -6.26
CA LEU A 43 5.86 5.85 -7.62
C LEU A 43 4.70 6.81 -7.79
N GLU A 44 4.65 7.52 -8.90
CA GLU A 44 3.51 8.35 -9.24
C GLU A 44 2.31 7.47 -9.61
N ASN A 45 1.12 7.80 -9.10
CA ASN A 45 -0.10 7.13 -9.51
C ASN A 45 -0.57 7.70 -10.86
N ARG A 46 -0.26 6.98 -11.94
CA ARG A 46 -0.62 7.36 -13.30
C ARG A 46 -2.02 6.89 -13.74
N ASN A 47 -2.85 6.44 -12.79
CA ASN A 47 -4.16 5.84 -13.08
C ASN A 47 -4.09 4.69 -14.09
N GLU A 48 -3.01 3.92 -14.03
CA GLU A 48 -2.84 2.71 -14.83
C GLU A 48 -3.59 1.52 -14.20
N ASP A 49 -3.71 0.44 -14.97
CA ASP A 49 -4.30 -0.82 -14.52
C ASP A 49 -3.56 -1.34 -13.27
N ILE A 50 -4.22 -1.24 -12.11
CA ILE A 50 -3.63 -1.57 -10.81
C ILE A 50 -3.16 -3.02 -10.73
N VAL A 51 -3.88 -3.97 -11.34
CA VAL A 51 -3.51 -5.39 -11.27
C VAL A 51 -2.21 -5.61 -12.04
N LYS A 52 -2.05 -4.98 -13.20
CA LYS A 52 -0.79 -5.00 -13.96
C LYS A 52 0.34 -4.31 -13.22
N LEU A 53 0.08 -3.13 -12.63
CA LEU A 53 1.06 -2.39 -11.84
C LEU A 53 1.62 -3.26 -10.71
N PHE A 54 0.74 -3.92 -9.94
CA PHE A 54 1.13 -4.77 -8.82
C PHE A 54 1.87 -6.02 -9.28
N LYS A 55 1.42 -6.65 -10.36
CA LYS A 55 2.09 -7.84 -10.94
C LYS A 55 3.48 -7.50 -11.47
N ASN A 56 3.63 -6.42 -12.25
CA ASN A 56 4.89 -6.04 -12.88
C ASN A 56 5.95 -5.63 -11.85
N ASN A 57 5.52 -4.99 -10.77
CA ASN A 57 6.41 -4.58 -9.69
C ASN A 57 6.56 -5.64 -8.59
N SER A 58 5.91 -6.80 -8.69
CA SER A 58 5.97 -7.84 -7.66
C SER A 58 5.60 -7.32 -6.26
N PHE A 59 4.59 -6.46 -6.18
CA PHE A 59 4.07 -5.97 -4.90
C PHE A 59 3.36 -7.08 -4.14
N ASN A 60 3.64 -7.20 -2.84
CA ASN A 60 3.14 -8.31 -2.03
C ASN A 60 1.93 -7.91 -1.18
N ALA A 61 1.85 -6.63 -0.79
CA ALA A 61 0.77 -6.15 0.05
C ALA A 61 0.34 -4.72 -0.33
N LEU A 62 -0.94 -4.46 -0.13
CA LEU A 62 -1.55 -3.14 -0.24
C LEU A 62 -2.21 -2.79 1.10
N VAL A 63 -1.84 -1.65 1.68
CA VAL A 63 -2.50 -1.09 2.85
C VAL A 63 -3.29 0.14 2.41
N THR A 64 -4.61 0.10 2.58
CA THR A 64 -5.53 1.16 2.10
C THR A 64 -6.66 1.40 3.10
N SER A 65 -7.19 2.62 3.14
CA SER A 65 -8.37 2.93 3.95
C SER A 65 -9.68 2.47 3.31
N ASP A 66 -9.72 2.42 1.97
CA ASP A 66 -10.89 2.02 1.21
C ASP A 66 -10.54 0.95 0.16
N THR A 67 -11.50 0.05 -0.04
CA THR A 67 -11.41 -1.09 -0.97
C THR A 67 -12.56 -1.13 -1.97
N ASN A 68 -13.53 -0.21 -1.89
CA ASN A 68 -14.71 -0.23 -2.76
C ASN A 68 -14.34 -0.08 -4.25
N ASP A 69 -13.31 0.70 -4.55
CA ASP A 69 -12.85 0.98 -5.91
C ASP A 69 -11.73 0.03 -6.38
N LEU A 70 -11.44 -1.03 -5.63
CA LEU A 70 -10.34 -1.95 -5.92
C LEU A 70 -10.84 -3.29 -6.49
N PRO A 71 -10.17 -3.86 -7.51
CA PRO A 71 -10.42 -5.21 -7.99
C PRO A 71 -9.81 -6.25 -7.03
N ILE A 72 -10.39 -6.38 -5.83
CA ILE A 72 -9.86 -7.18 -4.71
C ILE A 72 -9.55 -8.61 -5.13
N GLU A 73 -10.49 -9.28 -5.81
CA GLU A 73 -10.34 -10.68 -6.19
C GLU A 73 -9.21 -10.90 -7.19
N ASP A 74 -9.00 -9.97 -8.12
CA ASP A 74 -7.93 -10.09 -9.10
C ASP A 74 -6.56 -9.76 -8.50
N LEU A 75 -6.48 -8.81 -7.58
CA LEU A 75 -5.28 -8.55 -6.77
C LEU A 75 -4.89 -9.77 -5.93
N LYS A 76 -5.86 -10.44 -5.30
CA LYS A 76 -5.61 -11.68 -4.55
C LYS A 76 -5.09 -12.80 -5.46
N LYS A 77 -5.66 -12.98 -6.65
CA LYS A 77 -5.18 -13.99 -7.63
C LYS A 77 -3.73 -13.77 -8.07
N VAL A 78 -3.25 -12.53 -8.08
CA VAL A 78 -1.84 -12.23 -8.37
C VAL A 78 -0.94 -12.21 -7.12
N GLY A 79 -1.46 -12.68 -5.98
CA GLY A 79 -0.68 -12.88 -4.75
C GLY A 79 -0.58 -11.65 -3.85
N VAL A 80 -1.39 -10.62 -4.07
CA VAL A 80 -1.39 -9.40 -3.25
C VAL A 80 -2.29 -9.60 -2.03
N SER A 81 -1.73 -9.39 -0.84
CA SER A 81 -2.51 -9.33 0.40
C SER A 81 -3.01 -7.90 0.65
N ILE A 82 -4.32 -7.74 0.85
CA ILE A 82 -4.93 -6.43 1.06
C ILE A 82 -5.25 -6.25 2.53
N PHE A 83 -4.82 -5.13 3.10
CA PHE A 83 -5.04 -4.77 4.48
C PHE A 83 -5.80 -3.45 4.54
N LYS A 84 -6.84 -3.43 5.37
CA LYS A 84 -7.64 -2.24 5.60
C LYS A 84 -7.18 -1.52 6.85
N GLU A 85 -6.99 -0.21 6.70
CA GLU A 85 -6.77 0.72 7.81
C GLU A 85 -8.02 1.62 7.98
N THR A 86 -8.25 2.17 9.17
CA THR A 86 -9.48 2.93 9.49
C THR A 86 -9.24 4.35 9.99
N ASN A 87 -7.99 4.72 10.26
CA ASN A 87 -7.61 5.88 11.05
C ASN A 87 -6.74 6.89 10.29
N ARG A 88 -6.49 6.71 8.98
CA ARG A 88 -5.66 7.60 8.14
C ARG A 88 -4.33 7.92 8.78
N LYS A 89 -3.69 6.87 9.28
CA LYS A 89 -2.36 7.00 9.89
C LYS A 89 -1.31 7.25 8.81
N LYS A 90 -0.18 7.84 9.23
CA LYS A 90 1.01 7.95 8.37
C LYS A 90 1.56 6.56 8.02
N VAL A 91 2.25 6.46 6.88
CA VAL A 91 2.87 5.23 6.39
C VAL A 91 3.67 4.50 7.49
N LEU A 92 4.52 5.22 8.23
CA LEU A 92 5.33 4.60 9.29
C LEU A 92 4.50 3.96 10.42
N ALA A 93 3.41 4.62 10.82
CA ALA A 93 2.54 4.11 11.88
C ALA A 93 1.74 2.89 11.39
N LEU A 94 1.27 2.91 10.14
CA LEU A 94 0.62 1.76 9.52
C LEU A 94 1.57 0.58 9.33
N TYR A 95 2.83 0.85 9.00
CA TYR A 95 3.84 -0.17 8.93
C TYR A 95 4.07 -0.83 10.31
N SER A 96 4.13 -0.03 11.38
CA SER A 96 4.20 -0.57 12.74
C SER A 96 2.98 -1.43 13.07
N ASP A 97 1.78 -1.02 12.68
CA ASP A 97 0.57 -1.81 12.88
C ASP A 97 0.59 -3.12 12.06
N PHE A 98 1.11 -3.06 10.83
CA PHE A 98 1.27 -4.22 9.95
C PHE A 98 2.20 -5.27 10.58
N VAL A 99 3.39 -4.86 11.05
CA VAL A 99 4.37 -5.77 11.67
C VAL A 99 3.83 -6.38 12.97
N GLN A 100 2.98 -5.65 13.69
CA GLN A 100 2.35 -6.10 14.92
C GLN A 100 1.04 -6.88 14.69
N ASP A 101 0.70 -7.22 13.44
CA ASP A 101 -0.52 -7.94 13.06
C ASP A 101 -1.82 -7.26 13.52
N LYS A 102 -1.81 -5.93 13.61
CA LYS A 102 -2.96 -5.11 14.04
C LYS A 102 -3.89 -4.70 12.90
N LEU A 103 -3.43 -4.85 11.65
CA LEU A 103 -4.23 -4.48 10.48
C LEU A 103 -5.14 -5.64 10.06
N LYS A 104 -6.38 -5.32 9.69
CA LYS A 104 -7.34 -6.33 9.23
C LYS A 104 -7.06 -6.69 7.78
N LYS A 105 -6.68 -7.95 7.53
CA LYS A 105 -6.62 -8.52 6.17
C LYS A 105 -8.04 -8.76 5.62
N ILE A 106 -8.23 -8.48 4.34
CA ILE A 106 -9.48 -8.71 3.58
C ILE A 106 -9.29 -9.85 2.60
#